data_AF-A0A432GPR7-F1
#
_entry.id   AF-A0A432GPR7-F1
#
_cell.length_a   1.000
_cell.length_b   1.000
_cell.length_c   1.000
_cell.angle_alpha   90.00
_cell.angle_beta   90.00
_cell.angle_gamma   90.00
#
_symmetry.space_group_name_H-M   'P 1'
#
loop_
_entity.id
_entity.type
_entity.pdbx_description
1 polymer ?
#
loop_
_entity_poly.entity_id
_entity_poly.type
_entity_poly.pdbx_seq_one_letter_code
_entity_poly.pdbx_strand_id
1 'polypeptide(L)'
;MKRDAEFLRKVTELASKNNMGATAKALKIPVYTLRARLLSAAMKLGEIPPQFAKTRVVKKVAKLKKRKHLDTVRASGKAGSSRRVIIPQQIFQELDWNKDDKIVIRRSGKNKIVIEKSAG
;
A
#
# COMPACT_ATOMS: atom_id res chain seq x y z
N MET A 1 4.36 36.19 24.01
CA MET A 1 3.09 36.17 23.25
C MET A 1 3.26 36.46 21.77
N LYS A 2 3.99 37.51 21.33
CA LYS A 2 4.18 37.82 19.88
C LYS A 2 4.71 36.65 19.03
N ARG A 3 5.68 35.88 19.56
CA ARG A 3 6.25 34.69 18.90
C ARG A 3 5.24 33.57 18.64
N ASP A 4 4.25 33.40 19.52
CA ASP A 4 3.25 32.34 19.38
C ASP A 4 2.16 32.73 18.37
N ALA A 5 1.82 34.02 18.29
CA ALA A 5 0.90 34.56 17.28
C ALA A 5 1.51 34.50 15.87
N GLU A 6 2.78 34.87 15.72
CA GLU A 6 3.51 34.72 14.44
C GLU A 6 3.61 33.25 14.01
N PHE A 7 3.80 32.34 14.98
CA PHE A 7 3.83 30.91 14.73
C PHE A 7 2.48 30.40 14.24
N LEU A 8 1.37 30.76 14.91
CA LEU A 8 0.03 30.38 14.47
C LEU A 8 -0.28 30.92 13.09
N ARG A 9 0.02 32.18 12.80
CA ARG A 9 -0.20 32.77 11.46
C ARG A 9 0.53 31.99 10.36
N LYS A 10 1.81 31.63 10.57
CA LYS A 10 2.59 30.81 9.63
C LYS A 10 2.02 29.41 9.48
N VAL A 11 1.60 28.79 10.57
CA VAL A 11 1.01 27.44 10.53
C VAL A 11 -0.35 27.47 9.82
N THR A 12 -1.18 28.47 10.04
CA THR A 12 -2.49 28.64 9.38
C THR A 12 -2.35 28.82 7.88
N GLU A 13 -1.37 29.64 7.44
CA GLU A 13 -1.07 29.81 6.02
C GLU A 13 -0.65 28.48 5.37
N LEU A 14 0.21 27.70 6.04
CA LEU A 14 0.65 26.40 5.55
C LEU A 14 -0.44 25.33 5.62
N ALA A 15 -1.29 25.35 6.65
CA ALA A 15 -2.37 24.39 6.88
C ALA A 15 -3.44 24.43 5.77
N SER A 16 -3.65 25.59 5.13
CA SER A 16 -4.59 25.74 4.01
C SER A 16 -4.21 24.90 2.79
N LYS A 17 -2.90 24.70 2.55
CA LYS A 17 -2.37 24.02 1.36
C LYS A 17 -1.85 22.62 1.65
N ASN A 18 -1.38 22.37 2.87
CA ASN A 18 -0.60 21.19 3.21
C ASN A 18 -1.21 20.37 4.36
N ASN A 19 -0.89 19.08 4.39
CA ASN A 19 -1.15 18.24 5.56
C ASN A 19 -0.13 18.54 6.69
N MET A 20 -0.45 18.11 7.92
CA MET A 20 0.39 18.32 9.11
C MET A 20 1.86 17.90 8.91
N GLY A 21 2.10 16.79 8.19
CA GLY A 21 3.45 16.29 7.93
C GLY A 21 4.25 17.20 6.98
N ALA A 22 3.60 17.69 5.92
CA ALA A 22 4.20 18.64 4.98
C ALA A 22 4.46 20.00 5.64
N THR A 23 3.56 20.47 6.51
CA THR A 23 3.77 21.69 7.31
C THR A 23 4.92 21.54 8.29
N ALA A 24 5.03 20.39 8.96
CA ALA A 24 6.17 20.08 9.84
C ALA A 24 7.51 20.10 9.08
N LYS A 25 7.53 19.52 7.88
CA LYS A 25 8.71 19.54 7.00
C LYS A 25 9.09 20.95 6.55
N ALA A 26 8.11 21.78 6.18
CA ALA A 26 8.35 23.18 5.81
C ALA A 26 8.92 24.01 6.97
N LEU A 27 8.47 23.73 8.20
CA LEU A 27 8.95 24.38 9.41
C LEU A 27 10.24 23.77 9.98
N LYS A 28 10.78 22.70 9.37
CA LYS A 28 11.95 21.93 9.84
C LYS A 28 11.81 21.43 11.28
N ILE A 29 10.60 21.11 11.71
CA ILE A 29 10.29 20.64 13.07
C ILE A 29 9.64 19.25 12.98
N PRO A 30 9.89 18.33 13.92
CA PRO A 30 9.17 17.06 13.97
C PRO A 30 7.65 17.24 14.15
N VAL A 31 6.86 16.32 13.59
CA VAL A 31 5.38 16.38 13.65
C VAL A 31 4.85 16.42 15.09
N TYR A 32 5.48 15.67 16.00
CA TYR A 32 5.06 15.64 17.41
C TYR A 32 5.29 17.00 18.10
N THR A 33 6.44 17.65 17.83
CA THR A 33 6.77 18.98 18.37
C THR A 33 5.86 20.06 17.78
N LEU A 34 5.54 19.98 16.49
CA LEU A 34 4.56 20.86 15.85
C LEU A 34 3.21 20.77 16.56
N ARG A 35 2.73 19.54 16.83
CA ARG A 35 1.43 19.31 17.49
C ARG A 35 1.40 19.86 18.92
N ALA A 36 2.44 19.62 19.70
CA ALA A 36 2.54 20.13 21.08
C ALA A 36 2.59 21.66 21.11
N ARG A 37 3.39 22.27 20.23
CA ARG A 37 3.53 23.72 20.15
C ARG A 37 2.28 24.40 19.63
N LEU A 38 1.59 23.80 18.65
CA LEU A 38 0.31 24.26 18.14
C LEU A 38 -0.76 24.28 19.23
N LEU A 39 -0.88 23.18 19.98
CA LEU A 39 -1.85 23.09 21.08
C LEU A 39 -1.54 24.13 22.16
N SER A 40 -0.27 24.25 22.57
CA SER A 40 0.14 25.24 23.58
C SER A 40 -0.10 26.68 23.13
N ALA A 41 0.23 27.01 21.87
CA ALA A 41 0.03 28.34 21.31
C ALA A 41 -1.47 28.70 21.19
N ALA A 42 -2.28 27.76 20.70
CA ALA A 42 -3.73 27.92 20.60
C ALA A 42 -4.37 28.14 21.98
N MET A 43 -4.01 27.33 22.98
CA MET A 43 -4.51 27.48 24.35
C MET A 43 -4.12 28.82 24.98
N LYS A 44 -2.89 29.28 24.78
CA LYS A 44 -2.40 30.56 25.34
C LYS A 44 -3.06 31.79 24.70
N LEU A 45 -3.43 31.70 23.44
CA LEU A 45 -4.01 32.81 22.68
C LEU A 45 -5.55 32.77 22.64
N GLY A 46 -6.17 31.67 23.13
CA GLY A 46 -7.61 31.47 23.03
C GLY A 46 -8.10 31.27 21.59
N GLU A 47 -7.19 30.97 20.66
CA GLU A 47 -7.49 30.79 19.25
C GLU A 47 -7.78 29.32 18.93
N ILE A 48 -8.69 29.08 17.98
CA ILE A 48 -9.02 27.73 17.53
C ILE A 48 -7.84 27.17 16.70
N PRO A 49 -7.34 25.96 17.02
CA PRO A 49 -6.26 25.34 16.24
C PRO A 49 -6.63 25.19 14.75
N PRO A 50 -5.72 25.50 13.81
CA PRO A 50 -6.02 25.45 12.38
C PRO A 50 -6.30 24.03 11.91
N GLN A 51 -7.28 23.90 11.01
CA GLN A 51 -7.55 22.64 10.32
C GLN A 51 -6.60 22.47 9.14
N PHE A 52 -5.89 21.34 9.10
CA PHE A 52 -4.96 21.02 8.02
C PHE A 52 -5.71 20.39 6.86
N ALA A 53 -5.35 20.79 5.64
CA ALA A 53 -5.87 20.18 4.42
C ALA A 53 -5.65 18.66 4.46
N LYS A 54 -6.75 17.90 4.36
CA LYS A 54 -6.70 16.45 4.26
C LYS A 54 -6.26 16.06 2.84
N THR A 55 -5.00 16.30 2.51
CA THR A 55 -4.41 15.71 1.31
C THR A 55 -4.20 14.23 1.60
N ARG A 56 -5.20 13.41 1.25
CA ARG A 56 -5.04 11.96 1.22
C ARG A 56 -3.85 11.73 0.30
N VAL A 57 -2.74 11.24 0.84
CA VAL A 57 -1.64 10.75 0.01
C VAL A 57 -2.24 9.60 -0.78
N VAL A 58 -2.72 9.90 -1.99
CA VAL A 58 -3.10 8.90 -2.96
C VAL A 58 -1.78 8.25 -3.32
N LYS A 59 -1.35 7.27 -2.51
CA LYS A 59 -0.38 6.29 -2.97
C LYS A 59 -1.01 5.77 -4.25
N LYS A 60 -0.47 6.18 -5.40
CA LYS A 60 -0.66 5.48 -6.65
C LYS A 60 -0.04 4.11 -6.41
N VAL A 61 -0.79 3.22 -5.75
CA VAL A 61 -0.52 1.81 -5.77
C VAL A 61 -0.76 1.47 -7.22
N ALA A 62 0.32 1.51 -8.01
CA ALA A 62 0.31 1.00 -9.37
C ALA A 62 -0.41 -0.34 -9.27
N LYS A 63 -1.56 -0.48 -9.94
CA LYS A 63 -2.37 -1.70 -9.91
C LYS A 63 -1.40 -2.84 -10.19
N LEU A 64 -1.01 -3.58 -9.15
CA LEU A 64 0.09 -4.52 -9.24
C LEU A 64 -0.34 -5.53 -10.31
N LYS A 65 0.32 -5.52 -11.47
CA LYS A 65 -0.01 -6.40 -12.59
C LYS A 65 -0.04 -7.81 -11.99
N LYS A 66 -1.23 -8.43 -11.92
CA LYS A 66 -1.42 -9.73 -11.26
C LYS A 66 -0.35 -10.67 -11.82
N ARG A 67 0.58 -11.11 -10.97
CA ARG A 67 1.75 -11.87 -11.41
C ARG A 67 1.25 -13.14 -12.09
N LYS A 68 1.57 -13.30 -13.37
CA LYS A 68 1.42 -14.57 -14.08
C LYS A 68 2.61 -15.43 -13.69
N HIS A 69 2.37 -16.66 -13.28
CA HIS A 69 3.42 -17.61 -12.94
C HIS A 69 3.49 -18.69 -14.01
N LEU A 70 4.67 -18.90 -14.56
CA LEU A 70 4.97 -20.03 -15.43
C LEU A 70 5.45 -21.18 -14.53
N ASP A 71 4.81 -22.33 -14.64
CA ASP A 71 5.24 -23.57 -13.99
C ASP A 71 5.10 -24.72 -15.00
N THR A 72 5.46 -25.93 -14.60
CA THR A 72 5.25 -27.14 -15.41
C THR A 72 4.46 -28.18 -14.62
N VAL A 73 3.71 -29.04 -15.33
CA VAL A 73 3.04 -30.20 -14.72
C VAL A 73 4.10 -31.18 -14.20
N ARG A 74 3.99 -31.56 -12.93
CA ARG A 74 4.99 -32.40 -12.25
C ARG A 74 4.53 -33.85 -12.19
N ALA A 75 5.44 -34.75 -11.81
CA ALA A 75 5.08 -36.12 -11.43
C ALA A 75 4.52 -36.15 -10.00
N SER A 76 3.71 -37.16 -9.68
CA SER A 76 3.19 -37.39 -8.32
C SER A 76 4.34 -37.47 -7.30
N GLY A 77 4.14 -36.87 -6.12
CA GLY A 77 5.11 -36.89 -5.03
C GLY A 77 6.15 -35.75 -5.02
N LYS A 78 6.26 -34.93 -6.09
CA LYS A 78 7.14 -33.75 -6.07
C LYS A 78 6.41 -32.52 -5.53
N ALA A 79 6.57 -32.23 -4.24
CA ALA A 79 6.04 -31.02 -3.63
C ALA A 79 6.62 -29.74 -4.26
N GLY A 80 5.77 -28.74 -4.49
CA GLY A 80 6.19 -27.41 -4.89
C GLY A 80 6.95 -26.68 -3.78
N SER A 81 7.70 -25.63 -4.14
CA SER A 81 8.28 -24.71 -3.15
C SER A 81 7.16 -24.13 -2.27
N SER A 82 7.32 -24.22 -0.95
CA SER A 82 6.29 -24.01 0.10
C SER A 82 5.55 -22.67 0.10
N ARG A 83 5.96 -21.70 -0.72
CA ARG A 83 5.23 -20.42 -0.93
C ARG A 83 4.14 -20.51 -2.01
N ARG A 84 3.90 -21.69 -2.59
CA ARG A 84 3.07 -21.90 -3.78
C ARG A 84 1.73 -22.58 -3.46
N VAL A 85 0.80 -22.48 -4.40
CA VAL A 85 -0.48 -23.18 -4.40
C VAL A 85 -0.20 -24.66 -4.62
N ILE A 86 -0.66 -25.53 -3.73
CA ILE A 86 -0.59 -26.98 -3.90
C ILE A 86 -1.80 -27.40 -4.75
N ILE A 87 -1.53 -27.90 -5.95
CA ILE A 87 -2.56 -28.38 -6.88
C ILE A 87 -2.47 -29.91 -6.92
N PRO A 88 -3.55 -30.65 -6.59
CA PRO A 88 -3.57 -32.11 -6.68
C PRO A 88 -3.29 -32.61 -8.09
N GLN A 89 -2.54 -33.70 -8.19
CA GLN A 89 -2.13 -34.28 -9.48
C GLN A 89 -3.32 -34.83 -10.28
N GLN A 90 -4.38 -35.28 -9.59
CA GLN A 90 -5.57 -35.86 -10.22
C GLN A 90 -6.22 -34.88 -11.23
N ILE A 91 -6.19 -33.59 -10.93
CA ILE A 91 -6.77 -32.54 -11.79
C ILE A 91 -6.07 -32.52 -13.16
N PHE A 92 -4.76 -32.73 -13.20
CA PHE A 92 -4.01 -32.76 -14.46
C PHE A 92 -4.22 -34.07 -15.24
N GLN A 93 -4.48 -35.17 -14.53
CA GLN A 93 -4.80 -36.46 -15.16
C GLN A 93 -6.17 -36.45 -15.82
N GLU A 94 -7.18 -35.86 -15.18
CA GLU A 94 -8.53 -35.70 -15.77
C GLU A 94 -8.56 -34.78 -16.99
N LEU A 95 -7.57 -33.90 -17.12
CA LEU A 95 -7.45 -32.94 -18.22
C LEU A 95 -6.52 -33.43 -19.35
N ASP A 96 -6.02 -34.66 -19.29
CA ASP A 96 -5.02 -35.22 -20.21
C ASP A 96 -3.74 -34.37 -20.33
N TRP A 97 -3.32 -33.72 -19.24
CA TRP A 97 -2.08 -32.94 -19.22
C TRP A 97 -0.90 -33.81 -18.81
N ASN A 98 0.14 -33.81 -19.65
CA ASN A 98 1.31 -34.65 -19.48
C ASN A 98 2.35 -33.98 -18.59
N LYS A 99 3.22 -34.80 -18.00
CA LYS A 99 4.40 -34.32 -17.28
C LYS A 99 5.22 -33.41 -18.20
N ASP A 100 5.71 -32.31 -17.63
CA ASP A 100 6.49 -31.26 -18.29
C ASP A 100 5.71 -30.32 -19.23
N ASP A 101 4.37 -30.48 -19.33
CA ASP A 101 3.51 -29.47 -19.97
C ASP A 101 3.67 -28.11 -19.28
N LYS A 102 3.90 -27.06 -20.08
CA LYS A 102 4.02 -25.68 -19.58
C LYS A 102 2.64 -25.16 -19.19
N ILE A 103 2.51 -24.69 -17.96
CA ILE A 103 1.28 -24.15 -17.41
C ILE A 103 1.46 -22.71 -16.93
N VAL A 104 0.42 -21.91 -17.15
CA VAL A 104 0.34 -20.53 -16.66
C VAL A 104 -0.67 -20.52 -15.52
N ILE A 105 -0.19 -20.20 -14.32
CA ILE A 105 -1.02 -20.06 -13.12
C ILE A 105 -1.24 -18.58 -12.85
N ARG A 106 -2.51 -18.17 -12.79
CA ARG A 106 -2.90 -16.80 -12.45
C ARG A 106 -3.98 -16.78 -11.37
N ARG A 107 -3.89 -15.84 -10.43
CA ARG A 107 -4.95 -15.60 -9.44
C ARG A 107 -6.02 -14.68 -10.03
N SER A 108 -7.27 -15.12 -10.01
CA SER A 108 -8.44 -14.31 -10.38
C SER A 108 -9.23 -13.91 -9.13
N GLY A 109 -8.91 -12.76 -8.54
CA GLY A 109 -9.57 -12.31 -7.31
C GLY A 109 -8.97 -12.97 -6.06
N LYS A 110 -9.77 -13.10 -4.99
CA LYS A 110 -9.30 -13.65 -3.71
C LYS A 110 -9.27 -15.18 -3.68
N ASN A 111 -10.27 -15.83 -4.29
CA ASN A 111 -10.52 -17.27 -4.07
C ASN A 111 -10.38 -18.13 -5.34
N LYS A 112 -10.22 -17.53 -6.52
CA LYS A 112 -10.15 -18.28 -7.79
C LYS A 112 -8.73 -18.29 -8.34
N ILE A 113 -8.29 -19.48 -8.75
CA ILE A 113 -7.03 -19.71 -9.45
C ILE A 113 -7.40 -20.24 -10.84
N VAL A 114 -6.77 -19.67 -11.87
CA VAL A 114 -6.94 -20.10 -13.25
C VAL A 114 -5.60 -20.70 -13.68
N ILE A 115 -5.67 -21.92 -14.17
CA ILE A 115 -4.53 -22.67 -14.69
C ILE A 115 -4.82 -22.89 -16.18
N GLU A 116 -3.91 -22.43 -17.03
CA GLU A 116 -4.01 -22.57 -18.47
C GLU A 116 -2.81 -23.37 -18.97
N LYS A 117 -3.04 -24.32 -19.88
CA LYS A 117 -1.96 -24.94 -20.64
C LYS A 117 -1.40 -23.86 -21.58
N SER A 118 -0.11 -23.57 -21.43
CA SER A 118 0.58 -22.67 -22.35
C SER A 118 0.78 -23.43 -23.64
N ALA A 119 0.09 -23.02 -24.71
CA ALA A 119 0.54 -23.39 -26.05
C ALA A 119 1.97 -22.85 -26.21
N GLY A 120 2.91 -23.75 -26.50
CA GLY A 120 4.23 -23.36 -26.98
C GLY A 120 4.12 -22.73 -28.35
#